data_AF-R1CYY2-F1
#
_entry.id   AF-R1CYY2-F1
#
_cell.length_a   1.000
_cell.length_b   1.000
_cell.length_c   1.000
_cell.angle_alpha   90.00
_cell.angle_beta   90.00
_cell.angle_gamma   90.00
#
_symmetry.space_group_name_H-M   'P 1'
#
loop_
_entity.id
_entity.type
_entity.pdbx_description
1 polymer ?
#
loop_
_entity_poly.entity_id
_entity_poly.type
_entity_poly.pdbx_seq_one_letter_code
_entity_poly.pdbx_strand_id
1 'polypeptide(L)'
;MANTPFATPSLDRETLDRAIVQMGRPEAWSPLLQRLNDGKPLRLGVFGASVAQHGGCLDQPYKRCMEFDGVSLAEMSWGEPRKRPVKGWAVSLLEHFNSLWPHPQHQLNNSALDATPAQAVLPCLFSHFPTQLDMVVLEFGSMAQSLDRFAVEAVARRLLMMRPRPLLLLLSVHAWCNMAKSPGTPPALFREGDRIGSMRYPKTPWSVVEDEASAVCERYGQACISVHRALMPHVRAGATGFSIDDITGPDCLHPVNGRHGLQYVDQMLRHYVDRVRLAYSRGGRGSGAARAPPWDTSGGKAGSAAFPTPLHRRNSVSPPAARCYSFLQPTVQNGRLNHLFQTRQPIGWQSASCAAAGVWHPTSVPTRQPPLAGLPGRRYHSAGVSGGEGCVARAPPGDECPVSRFAARLPAFLATKPQGWFFCRRALSRSAKISQGVVALEAGATLRAVVDTRVLEGEGAGAADNKSAAVHLGLQYLASYEGMGKVELRCVSVCSCSTHMLDAHRPEERASIYITHNFPIWGAVARCELQLQVLNASSPGGGTKFKVRSLVVTASAHSDAAHDIRK
;
A
#
# COMPACT_ATOMS: atom_id res chain seq x y z
N MET A 1 -26.52 19.69 25.89
CA MET A 1 -27.35 18.94 24.93
C MET A 1 -26.58 17.69 24.56
N ALA A 2 -27.10 16.49 24.89
CA ALA A 2 -26.48 15.25 24.47
C ALA A 2 -26.66 15.12 22.95
N ASN A 3 -25.57 15.02 22.19
CA ASN A 3 -25.64 14.77 20.75
C ASN A 3 -26.30 13.41 20.53
N THR A 4 -27.57 13.40 20.12
CA THR A 4 -28.19 12.19 19.60
C THR A 4 -27.34 11.70 18.44
N PRO A 5 -26.89 10.43 18.45
CA PRO A 5 -26.11 9.89 17.34
C PRO A 5 -26.92 10.06 16.06
N PHE A 6 -26.33 10.69 15.04
CA PHE A 6 -26.97 10.82 13.73
C PHE A 6 -27.35 9.41 13.26
N ALA A 7 -28.66 9.15 13.15
CA ALA A 7 -29.15 7.90 12.61
C ALA A 7 -28.55 7.74 11.21
N THR A 8 -27.77 6.68 11.03
CA THR A 8 -27.14 6.41 9.73
C THR A 8 -28.25 5.99 8.77
N PRO A 9 -28.35 6.58 7.57
CA PRO A 9 -29.29 6.13 6.56
C PRO A 9 -29.02 4.66 6.22
N SER A 10 -30.05 3.82 6.33
CA SER A 10 -30.00 2.47 5.80
C SER A 10 -30.13 2.55 4.29
N LEU A 11 -29.20 1.91 3.57
CA LEU A 11 -29.34 1.72 2.14
C LEU A 11 -30.48 0.73 1.88
N ASP A 12 -31.36 1.08 0.95
CA ASP A 12 -32.40 0.15 0.50
C ASP A 12 -31.78 -1.04 -0.26
N ARG A 13 -32.58 -2.09 -0.41
CA ARG A 13 -32.14 -3.32 -1.08
C ARG A 13 -31.72 -3.09 -2.52
N GLU A 14 -32.38 -2.20 -3.26
CA GLU A 14 -32.05 -1.91 -4.65
C GLU A 14 -30.66 -1.28 -4.76
N THR A 15 -30.35 -0.34 -3.88
CA THR A 15 -29.05 0.33 -3.75
C THR A 15 -27.94 -0.65 -3.41
N LEU A 16 -28.22 -1.55 -2.46
CA LEU A 16 -27.29 -2.61 -2.08
C LEU A 16 -27.08 -3.62 -3.21
N ASP A 17 -28.12 -3.98 -3.96
CA ASP A 17 -28.02 -4.84 -5.14
C ASP A 17 -27.22 -4.17 -6.27
N ARG A 18 -27.40 -2.85 -6.50
CA ARG A 18 -26.58 -2.07 -7.45
C ARG A 18 -25.10 -2.01 -7.07
N ALA A 19 -24.77 -2.15 -5.78
CA ALA A 19 -23.38 -2.17 -5.33
C ALA A 19 -22.62 -3.41 -5.82
N ILE A 20 -23.30 -4.55 -5.98
CA ILE A 20 -22.69 -5.81 -6.41
C ILE A 20 -22.58 -5.81 -7.94
N VAL A 21 -21.42 -5.42 -8.47
CA VAL A 21 -21.15 -5.42 -9.91
C VAL A 21 -20.95 -6.84 -10.44
N GLN A 22 -20.23 -7.66 -9.68
CA GLN A 22 -20.06 -9.08 -9.94
C GLN A 22 -20.16 -9.83 -8.61
N MET A 23 -21.03 -10.83 -8.52
CA MET A 23 -21.17 -11.64 -7.31
C MET A 23 -20.00 -12.63 -7.13
N GLY A 24 -19.30 -12.95 -8.23
CA GLY A 24 -18.35 -14.06 -8.31
C GLY A 24 -19.05 -15.40 -8.55
N ARG A 25 -18.32 -16.37 -9.09
CA ARG A 25 -18.85 -17.70 -9.38
C ARG A 25 -18.86 -18.58 -8.13
N PRO A 26 -19.75 -19.58 -8.03
CA PRO A 26 -19.77 -20.52 -6.91
C PRO A 26 -18.40 -21.12 -6.57
N GLU A 27 -17.56 -21.41 -7.56
CA GLU A 27 -16.24 -22.01 -7.35
C GLU A 27 -15.28 -21.08 -6.59
N ALA A 28 -15.50 -19.76 -6.61
CA ALA A 28 -14.68 -18.79 -5.89
C ALA A 28 -15.09 -18.66 -4.43
N TRP A 29 -16.39 -18.57 -4.13
CA TRP A 29 -16.86 -18.32 -2.77
C TRP A 29 -17.27 -19.59 -2.00
N SER A 30 -17.59 -20.71 -2.66
CA SER A 30 -18.02 -21.95 -1.98
C SER A 30 -16.95 -22.53 -1.06
N PRO A 31 -15.64 -22.57 -1.43
CA PRO A 31 -14.61 -23.06 -0.51
C PRO A 31 -14.54 -22.29 0.81
N LEU A 32 -14.72 -20.96 0.74
CA LEU A 32 -14.78 -20.10 1.92
C LEU A 32 -16.01 -20.41 2.78
N LEU A 33 -17.20 -20.49 2.16
CA LEU A 33 -18.43 -20.74 2.91
C LEU A 33 -18.48 -22.16 3.51
N GLN A 34 -17.96 -23.16 2.79
CA GLN A 34 -17.80 -24.51 3.33
C GLN A 34 -16.88 -24.49 4.56
N ARG A 35 -15.71 -23.87 4.44
CA ARG A 35 -14.76 -23.70 5.56
C ARG A 35 -15.43 -23.06 6.79
N LEU A 36 -16.20 -22.00 6.59
CA LEU A 36 -16.92 -21.30 7.66
C LEU A 36 -18.03 -22.17 8.29
N ASN A 37 -18.80 -22.89 7.47
CA ASN A 37 -19.81 -23.84 7.95
C ASN A 37 -19.19 -25.02 8.72
N ASP A 38 -17.96 -25.41 8.39
CA ASP A 38 -17.17 -26.41 9.12
C ASP A 38 -16.56 -25.88 10.42
N GLY A 39 -16.93 -24.65 10.83
CA GLY A 39 -16.46 -24.02 12.05
C GLY A 39 -14.96 -23.70 12.01
N LYS A 40 -14.36 -23.51 10.83
CA LYS A 40 -12.94 -23.14 10.69
C LYS A 40 -12.77 -21.63 10.63
N PRO A 41 -11.63 -21.09 11.11
CA PRO A 41 -11.42 -19.66 11.14
C PRO A 41 -11.26 -19.04 9.75
N LEU A 42 -11.83 -17.83 9.58
CA LEU A 42 -11.52 -16.87 8.53
C LEU A 42 -10.21 -16.12 8.77
N ARG A 43 -9.37 -16.02 7.74
CA ARG A 43 -8.26 -15.05 7.64
C ARG A 43 -8.55 -14.06 6.52
N LEU A 44 -9.03 -12.89 6.91
CA LEU A 44 -9.39 -11.79 6.03
C LEU A 44 -8.17 -10.90 5.77
N GLY A 45 -7.75 -10.81 4.51
CA GLY A 45 -6.77 -9.84 4.04
C GLY A 45 -7.45 -8.58 3.53
N VAL A 46 -6.84 -7.42 3.78
CA VAL A 46 -7.19 -6.16 3.11
C VAL A 46 -5.96 -5.62 2.41
N PHE A 47 -6.08 -5.30 1.13
CA PHE A 47 -5.03 -4.67 0.35
C PHE A 47 -5.53 -3.43 -0.36
N GLY A 48 -4.61 -2.48 -0.57
CA GLY A 48 -4.95 -1.28 -1.28
C GLY A 48 -4.17 -0.08 -0.79
N ALA A 49 -4.79 1.09 -0.94
CA ALA A 49 -4.19 2.35 -0.55
C ALA A 49 -4.81 2.93 0.73
N SER A 50 -5.08 4.23 0.74
CA SER A 50 -5.55 4.94 1.93
C SER A 50 -6.98 4.59 2.33
N VAL A 51 -7.88 4.32 1.38
CA VAL A 51 -9.26 3.89 1.71
C VAL A 51 -9.25 2.45 2.25
N ALA A 52 -8.38 1.59 1.73
CA ALA A 52 -8.11 0.28 2.32
C ALA A 52 -7.55 0.35 3.76
N GLN A 53 -6.69 1.32 4.08
CA GLN A 53 -6.25 1.56 5.46
C GLN A 53 -7.42 1.92 6.41
N HIS A 54 -8.45 2.60 5.89
CA HIS A 54 -9.68 2.91 6.64
C HIS A 54 -10.59 1.70 6.85
N GLY A 55 -10.25 0.54 6.28
CA GLY A 55 -10.88 -0.73 6.64
C GLY A 55 -10.62 -1.12 8.09
N GLY A 56 -9.54 -0.61 8.69
CA GLY A 56 -9.18 -0.92 10.07
C GLY A 56 -8.42 -2.24 10.22
N CYS A 57 -7.90 -2.49 11.41
CA CYS A 57 -7.26 -3.74 11.83
C CYS A 57 -7.34 -3.86 13.36
N LEU A 58 -7.14 -5.07 13.90
CA LEU A 58 -7.35 -5.36 15.33
C LEU A 58 -6.06 -5.69 16.09
N ASP A 59 -5.07 -6.24 15.40
CA ASP A 59 -3.88 -6.83 16.00
C ASP A 59 -2.59 -6.43 15.28
N GLN A 60 -2.59 -5.25 14.64
CA GLN A 60 -1.44 -4.75 13.88
C GLN A 60 -0.90 -3.43 14.45
N PRO A 61 -0.42 -3.42 15.71
CA PRO A 61 0.12 -2.24 16.35
C PRO A 61 1.07 -1.48 15.43
N TYR A 62 0.99 -0.16 15.54
CA TYR A 62 1.82 0.77 14.79
C TYR A 62 1.49 0.94 13.31
N LYS A 63 0.52 0.19 12.76
CA LYS A 63 -0.08 0.52 11.47
C LYS A 63 -1.17 1.58 11.60
N ARG A 64 -1.39 2.33 10.52
CA ARG A 64 -2.46 3.36 10.46
C ARG A 64 -3.84 2.76 10.65
N CYS A 65 -4.09 1.56 10.13
CA CYS A 65 -5.36 0.85 10.28
C CYS A 65 -5.82 0.68 11.74
N MET A 66 -4.91 0.69 12.74
CA MET A 66 -5.29 0.60 14.15
C MET A 66 -6.06 1.84 14.63
N GLU A 67 -5.98 2.96 13.93
CA GLU A 67 -6.82 4.14 14.22
C GLU A 67 -8.31 3.85 13.96
N PHE A 68 -8.65 2.75 13.26
CA PHE A 68 -10.01 2.37 12.88
C PHE A 68 -10.42 0.99 13.44
N ASP A 69 -9.87 0.60 14.59
CA ASP A 69 -10.18 -0.65 15.30
C ASP A 69 -11.52 -0.63 16.06
N GLY A 70 -12.21 0.52 16.10
CA GLY A 70 -13.43 0.73 16.88
C GLY A 70 -13.21 1.13 18.35
N VAL A 71 -11.96 1.24 18.80
CA VAL A 71 -11.57 1.55 20.18
C VAL A 71 -10.66 2.78 20.25
N SER A 72 -9.65 2.82 19.40
CA SER A 72 -8.69 3.90 19.26
C SER A 72 -9.36 5.19 18.79
N LEU A 73 -8.95 6.32 19.36
CA LEU A 73 -9.46 7.64 18.98
C LEU A 73 -8.89 8.05 17.62
N ALA A 74 -9.75 8.14 16.61
CA ALA A 74 -9.45 8.76 15.33
C ALA A 74 -9.91 10.22 15.34
N GLU A 75 -9.18 11.07 14.61
CA GLU A 75 -9.58 12.45 14.35
C GLU A 75 -10.45 12.51 13.10
N MET A 76 -11.66 13.01 13.24
CA MET A 76 -12.69 13.10 12.21
C MET A 76 -12.83 14.52 11.70
N SER A 77 -13.02 14.66 10.39
CA SER A 77 -13.33 15.94 9.74
C SER A 77 -14.76 16.42 10.02
N TRP A 78 -15.60 15.61 10.68
CA TRP A 78 -17.03 15.85 10.84
C TRP A 78 -17.55 15.41 12.21
N GLY A 79 -18.61 16.07 12.65
CA GLY A 79 -19.31 15.79 13.91
C GLY A 79 -18.49 16.12 15.16
N GLU A 80 -19.16 16.29 16.29
CA GLU A 80 -18.52 16.49 17.60
C GLU A 80 -18.83 15.33 18.56
N PRO A 81 -17.83 14.83 19.32
CA PRO A 81 -16.44 15.29 19.36
C PRO A 81 -15.65 14.86 18.11
N ARG A 82 -14.72 15.72 17.64
CA ARG A 82 -13.83 15.39 16.51
C ARG A 82 -12.95 14.18 16.75
N LYS A 83 -12.53 13.93 18.00
CA LYS A 83 -11.78 12.73 18.36
C LYS A 83 -12.71 11.73 19.01
N ARG A 84 -12.89 10.57 18.38
CA ARG A 84 -13.78 9.51 18.88
C ARG A 84 -13.33 8.13 18.36
N PRO A 85 -13.76 7.03 19.01
CA PRO A 85 -13.58 5.70 18.46
C PRO A 85 -14.28 5.58 17.11
N VAL A 86 -13.59 5.04 16.12
CA VAL A 86 -14.13 4.84 14.77
C VAL A 86 -13.84 3.43 14.34
N LYS A 87 -14.87 2.76 13.82
CA LYS A 87 -14.75 1.39 13.31
C LYS A 87 -14.61 1.43 11.79
N GLY A 88 -13.53 0.83 11.30
CA GLY A 88 -13.29 0.68 9.87
C GLY A 88 -14.19 -0.39 9.24
N TRP A 89 -14.42 -0.28 7.93
CA TRP A 89 -15.35 -1.17 7.22
C TRP A 89 -14.92 -2.65 7.20
N ALA A 90 -13.62 -2.95 7.30
CA ALA A 90 -13.13 -4.34 7.33
C ALA A 90 -13.26 -4.96 8.73
N VAL A 91 -13.10 -4.14 9.77
CA VAL A 91 -13.40 -4.54 11.16
C VAL A 91 -14.89 -4.88 11.27
N SER A 92 -15.76 -4.01 10.77
CA SER A 92 -17.21 -4.27 10.72
C SER A 92 -17.56 -5.52 9.89
N LEU A 93 -16.87 -5.76 8.78
CA LEU A 93 -17.04 -6.97 7.99
C LEU A 93 -16.63 -8.24 8.78
N LEU A 94 -15.51 -8.21 9.50
CA LEU A 94 -15.09 -9.33 10.35
C LEU A 94 -16.10 -9.59 11.47
N GLU A 95 -16.64 -8.55 12.09
CA GLU A 95 -17.73 -8.66 13.06
C GLU A 95 -18.99 -9.29 12.45
N HIS A 96 -19.34 -8.93 11.21
CA HIS A 96 -20.46 -9.56 10.49
C HIS A 96 -20.19 -11.05 10.30
N PHE A 97 -19.00 -11.44 9.84
CA PHE A 97 -18.61 -12.85 9.78
C PHE A 97 -18.69 -13.55 11.14
N ASN A 98 -18.23 -12.92 12.23
CA ASN A 98 -18.34 -13.46 13.59
C ASN A 98 -19.79 -13.61 14.06
N SER A 99 -20.72 -12.78 13.58
CA SER A 99 -22.14 -12.91 13.92
C SER A 99 -22.81 -14.09 13.19
N LEU A 100 -22.34 -14.41 11.98
CA LEU A 100 -22.87 -15.51 11.17
C LEU A 100 -22.18 -16.85 11.44
N TRP A 101 -20.86 -16.80 11.71
CA TRP A 101 -19.99 -17.94 12.00
C TRP A 101 -19.04 -17.58 13.16
N PRO A 102 -19.50 -17.67 14.42
CA PRO A 102 -18.69 -17.31 15.57
C PRO A 102 -17.43 -18.18 15.66
N HIS A 103 -16.24 -17.55 15.66
CA HIS A 103 -14.99 -18.27 15.86
C HIS A 103 -13.91 -17.35 16.48
N PRO A 104 -13.26 -17.75 17.60
CA PRO A 104 -12.34 -16.88 18.32
C PRO A 104 -11.02 -16.61 17.59
N GLN A 105 -10.67 -17.43 16.60
CA GLN A 105 -9.44 -17.29 15.80
C GLN A 105 -9.68 -16.62 14.44
N HIS A 106 -10.79 -15.93 14.23
CA HIS A 106 -10.94 -15.04 13.09
C HIS A 106 -9.86 -13.95 13.10
N GLN A 107 -9.22 -13.73 11.95
CA GLN A 107 -8.10 -12.79 11.82
C GLN A 107 -8.38 -11.77 10.72
N LEU A 108 -7.97 -10.52 10.97
CA LEU A 108 -7.97 -9.44 9.98
C LEU A 108 -6.55 -8.91 9.81
N ASN A 109 -5.98 -9.10 8.61
CA ASN A 109 -4.70 -8.55 8.24
C ASN A 109 -4.87 -7.45 7.19
N ASN A 110 -4.79 -6.19 7.65
CA ASN A 110 -4.75 -5.03 6.79
C ASN A 110 -3.31 -4.71 6.34
N SER A 111 -3.08 -4.98 5.07
CA SER A 111 -1.81 -4.84 4.35
C SER A 111 -1.78 -3.61 3.45
N ALA A 112 -2.82 -2.78 3.49
CA ALA A 112 -2.90 -1.56 2.71
C ALA A 112 -1.79 -0.57 3.04
N LEU A 113 -1.45 0.33 2.12
CA LEU A 113 -0.42 1.34 2.30
C LEU A 113 -0.88 2.69 1.73
N ASP A 114 -0.86 3.72 2.57
CA ASP A 114 -1.23 5.08 2.15
C ASP A 114 -0.56 5.51 0.84
N ALA A 115 -1.37 6.09 -0.05
CA ALA A 115 -0.93 6.72 -1.30
C ALA A 115 0.00 5.82 -2.14
N THR A 116 -0.27 4.51 -2.16
CA THR A 116 0.57 3.52 -2.81
C THR A 116 -0.26 2.79 -3.88
N PRO A 117 0.02 2.99 -5.17
CA PRO A 117 -0.71 2.31 -6.23
C PRO A 117 -0.26 0.84 -6.34
N ALA A 118 -1.06 -0.02 -6.98
CA ALA A 118 -0.83 -1.47 -7.01
C ALA A 118 0.54 -1.85 -7.58
N GLN A 119 0.99 -1.20 -8.65
CA GLN A 119 2.28 -1.50 -9.28
C GLN A 119 3.48 -1.26 -8.35
N ALA A 120 3.37 -0.33 -7.39
CA ALA A 120 4.46 0.00 -6.47
C ALA A 120 4.69 -1.08 -5.40
N VAL A 121 3.69 -1.93 -5.14
CA VAL A 121 3.76 -3.01 -4.14
C VAL A 121 3.79 -4.38 -4.78
N LEU A 122 3.46 -4.49 -6.07
CA LEU A 122 3.37 -5.74 -6.79
C LEU A 122 4.63 -6.63 -6.64
N PRO A 123 5.88 -6.14 -6.77
CA PRO A 123 7.07 -6.96 -6.52
C PRO A 123 7.12 -7.54 -5.10
N CYS A 124 6.58 -6.81 -4.14
CA CYS A 124 6.63 -7.12 -2.71
C CYS A 124 5.31 -7.59 -2.13
N LEU A 125 4.35 -8.00 -2.97
CA LEU A 125 2.97 -8.29 -2.57
C LEU A 125 2.90 -9.24 -1.37
N PHE A 126 3.58 -10.38 -1.44
CA PHE A 126 3.58 -11.39 -0.38
C PHE A 126 4.42 -11.02 0.84
N SER A 127 5.16 -9.91 0.79
CA SER A 127 5.81 -9.37 1.99
C SER A 127 4.89 -8.60 2.92
N HIS A 128 3.70 -8.28 2.43
CA HIS A 128 2.69 -7.60 3.21
C HIS A 128 1.71 -8.59 3.86
N PHE A 129 1.47 -9.73 3.23
CA PHE A 129 0.48 -10.71 3.64
C PHE A 129 1.03 -11.86 4.50
N PRO A 130 0.17 -12.51 5.30
CA PRO A 130 0.48 -13.82 5.83
C PRO A 130 0.51 -14.86 4.70
N THR A 131 1.14 -16.00 4.98
CA THR A 131 1.28 -17.10 4.01
C THR A 131 -0.04 -17.78 3.63
N GLN A 132 -1.11 -17.57 4.40
CA GLN A 132 -2.42 -18.14 4.17
C GLN A 132 -3.52 -17.10 4.38
N LEU A 133 -4.41 -17.00 3.40
CA LEU A 133 -5.57 -16.10 3.38
C LEU A 133 -6.76 -16.88 2.84
N ASP A 134 -7.95 -16.63 3.40
CA ASP A 134 -9.19 -17.28 2.94
C ASP A 134 -10.05 -16.29 2.11
N MET A 135 -9.94 -14.99 2.40
CA MET A 135 -10.57 -13.91 1.64
C MET A 135 -9.63 -12.70 1.58
N VAL A 136 -9.60 -11.97 0.47
CA VAL A 136 -8.87 -10.71 0.33
C VAL A 136 -9.75 -9.64 -0.30
N VAL A 137 -9.89 -8.50 0.38
CA VAL A 137 -10.51 -7.29 -0.20
C VAL A 137 -9.43 -6.42 -0.82
N LEU A 138 -9.56 -6.11 -2.10
CA LEU A 138 -8.65 -5.26 -2.87
C LEU A 138 -9.30 -3.92 -3.16
N GLU A 139 -8.69 -2.82 -2.77
CA GLU A 139 -9.17 -1.46 -3.07
C GLU A 139 -8.02 -0.62 -3.63
N PHE A 140 -8.05 -0.36 -4.94
CA PHE A 140 -7.07 0.51 -5.61
C PHE A 140 -7.72 1.71 -6.31
N GLY A 141 -9.05 1.82 -6.23
CA GLY A 141 -9.80 2.92 -6.83
C GLY A 141 -9.32 4.27 -6.30
N SER A 142 -8.96 4.35 -5.02
CA SER A 142 -8.45 5.58 -4.42
C SER A 142 -7.12 6.07 -5.01
N MET A 143 -6.44 5.25 -5.80
CA MET A 143 -5.18 5.58 -6.47
C MET A 143 -5.32 5.74 -7.99
N ALA A 144 -6.54 5.80 -8.52
CA ALA A 144 -6.77 5.66 -9.96
C ALA A 144 -5.97 6.61 -10.87
N GLN A 145 -5.63 7.82 -10.40
CA GLN A 145 -4.82 8.77 -11.16
C GLN A 145 -3.35 8.34 -11.34
N SER A 146 -2.82 7.57 -10.39
CA SER A 146 -1.43 7.09 -10.39
C SER A 146 -1.35 5.58 -10.55
N LEU A 147 -2.47 4.91 -10.79
CA LEU A 147 -2.55 3.47 -10.89
C LEU A 147 -2.25 3.04 -12.32
N ASP A 148 -1.29 2.14 -12.46
CA ASP A 148 -1.18 1.35 -13.66
C ASP A 148 -2.28 0.28 -13.62
N ARG A 149 -3.36 0.50 -14.38
CA ARG A 149 -4.57 -0.32 -14.31
C ARG A 149 -4.30 -1.82 -14.44
N PHE A 150 -3.35 -2.23 -15.30
CA PHE A 150 -3.13 -3.66 -15.50
C PHE A 150 -2.39 -4.32 -14.32
N ALA A 151 -1.88 -3.53 -13.37
CA ALA A 151 -1.37 -4.04 -12.11
C ALA A 151 -2.50 -4.58 -11.20
N VAL A 152 -3.76 -4.16 -11.40
CA VAL A 152 -4.93 -4.73 -10.70
C VAL A 152 -5.04 -6.22 -11.02
N GLU A 153 -5.01 -6.58 -12.31
CA GLU A 153 -4.97 -7.98 -12.73
C GLU A 153 -3.73 -8.70 -12.16
N ALA A 154 -2.55 -8.09 -12.25
CA ALA A 154 -1.32 -8.74 -11.80
C ALA A 154 -1.36 -9.10 -10.30
N VAL A 155 -1.91 -8.20 -9.46
CA VAL A 155 -2.14 -8.48 -8.04
C VAL A 155 -3.15 -9.62 -7.86
N ALA A 156 -4.29 -9.56 -8.56
CA ALA A 156 -5.33 -10.58 -8.45
C ALA A 156 -4.80 -11.97 -8.83
N ARG A 157 -4.08 -12.08 -9.96
CA ARG A 157 -3.47 -13.33 -10.42
C ARG A 157 -2.52 -13.91 -9.38
N ARG A 158 -1.62 -13.10 -8.82
CA ARG A 158 -0.67 -13.57 -7.79
C ARG A 158 -1.40 -14.09 -6.55
N LEU A 159 -2.41 -13.37 -6.05
CA LEU A 159 -3.18 -13.83 -4.89
C LEU A 159 -3.95 -15.12 -5.18
N LEU A 160 -4.51 -15.28 -6.37
CA LEU A 160 -5.22 -16.50 -6.78
C LEU A 160 -4.32 -17.73 -7.00
N MET A 161 -2.99 -17.52 -7.04
CA MET A 161 -1.99 -18.59 -7.03
C MET A 161 -1.66 -19.09 -5.62
N MET A 162 -2.09 -18.39 -4.57
CA MET A 162 -1.93 -18.86 -3.19
C MET A 162 -2.71 -20.16 -2.96
N ARG A 163 -2.25 -20.95 -1.99
CA ARG A 163 -2.92 -22.18 -1.54
C ARG A 163 -3.17 -22.13 -0.03
N PRO A 164 -4.44 -22.28 0.43
CA PRO A 164 -5.65 -22.34 -0.39
C PRO A 164 -5.87 -21.05 -1.21
N ARG A 165 -6.61 -21.15 -2.31
CA ARG A 165 -6.95 -19.99 -3.15
C ARG A 165 -7.93 -19.11 -2.40
N PRO A 166 -7.62 -17.84 -2.11
CA PRO A 166 -8.54 -16.94 -1.43
C PRO A 166 -9.68 -16.52 -2.34
N LEU A 167 -10.85 -16.22 -1.76
CA LEU A 167 -11.87 -15.41 -2.41
C LEU A 167 -11.35 -13.97 -2.55
N LEU A 168 -11.32 -13.42 -3.76
CA LEU A 168 -11.04 -12.00 -3.97
C LEU A 168 -12.33 -11.21 -4.08
N LEU A 169 -12.36 -10.05 -3.41
CA LEU A 169 -13.40 -9.05 -3.54
C LEU A 169 -12.73 -7.71 -3.90
N LEU A 170 -12.99 -7.20 -5.10
CA LEU A 170 -12.48 -5.90 -5.54
C LEU A 170 -13.50 -4.82 -5.17
N LEU A 171 -13.11 -3.94 -4.26
CA LEU A 171 -13.89 -2.78 -3.82
C LEU A 171 -13.43 -1.54 -4.60
N SER A 172 -14.32 -0.94 -5.38
CA SER A 172 -14.06 0.31 -6.11
C SER A 172 -14.60 1.52 -5.37
N VAL A 173 -13.73 2.53 -5.19
CA VAL A 173 -14.06 3.84 -4.62
C VAL A 173 -13.56 4.93 -5.56
N HIS A 174 -14.41 5.93 -5.82
CA HIS A 174 -14.16 7.03 -6.73
C HIS A 174 -13.87 8.32 -5.96
N ALA A 175 -13.14 9.24 -6.58
CA ALA A 175 -13.32 10.64 -6.22
C ALA A 175 -14.66 11.14 -6.76
N TRP A 176 -15.37 11.92 -5.97
CA TRP A 176 -16.72 12.40 -6.30
C TRP A 176 -16.76 13.83 -6.83
N CYS A 177 -15.75 14.63 -6.50
CA CYS A 177 -15.69 16.03 -6.82
C CYS A 177 -14.28 16.50 -7.14
N ASN A 178 -14.20 17.66 -7.79
CA ASN A 178 -12.95 18.40 -7.90
C ASN A 178 -12.62 19.01 -6.54
N MET A 179 -11.47 18.66 -5.97
CA MET A 179 -10.95 19.37 -4.80
C MET A 179 -10.82 20.86 -5.16
N ALA A 180 -11.42 21.71 -4.32
CA ALA A 180 -11.44 23.16 -4.53
C ALA A 180 -10.03 23.69 -4.79
N LYS A 181 -9.90 24.54 -5.82
CA LYS A 181 -8.60 25.19 -6.13
C LYS A 181 -8.25 26.28 -5.11
N SER A 182 -9.25 26.81 -4.42
CA SER A 182 -9.13 27.95 -3.51
C SER A 182 -9.69 27.62 -2.12
N PRO A 183 -9.05 28.07 -1.04
CA PRO A 183 -9.61 27.98 0.31
C PRO A 183 -11.03 28.58 0.36
N GLY A 184 -11.97 27.86 0.97
CA GLY A 184 -13.35 28.34 1.18
C GLY A 184 -14.34 28.07 0.04
N THR A 185 -13.90 27.59 -1.13
CA THR A 185 -14.84 27.12 -2.16
C THR A 185 -15.31 25.70 -1.80
N PRO A 186 -16.62 25.43 -1.73
CA PRO A 186 -17.11 24.07 -1.47
C PRO A 186 -16.72 23.14 -2.64
N PRO A 187 -16.47 21.85 -2.38
CA PRO A 187 -16.23 20.89 -3.43
C PRO A 187 -17.43 20.80 -4.39
N ALA A 188 -17.16 20.82 -5.70
CA ALA A 188 -18.18 20.68 -6.71
C ALA A 188 -18.14 19.28 -7.31
N LEU A 189 -19.30 18.61 -7.33
CA LEU A 189 -19.50 17.34 -8.04
C LEU A 189 -19.01 17.44 -9.48
N PHE A 190 -18.40 16.35 -9.96
CA PHE A 190 -18.08 16.25 -11.38
C PHE A 190 -19.36 16.33 -12.22
N ARG A 191 -19.33 17.20 -13.23
CA ARG A 191 -20.39 17.36 -14.22
C ARG A 191 -19.99 16.69 -15.53
N GLU A 192 -20.98 16.33 -16.33
CA GLU A 192 -20.74 15.81 -17.68
C GLU A 192 -19.89 16.79 -18.51
N GLY A 193 -18.83 16.25 -19.11
CA GLY A 193 -17.86 17.03 -19.88
C GLY A 193 -16.70 17.65 -19.09
N ASP A 194 -16.76 17.65 -17.75
CA ASP A 194 -15.67 18.15 -16.88
C ASP A 194 -14.35 17.46 -17.21
N ARG A 195 -13.27 18.25 -17.31
CA ARG A 195 -11.93 17.73 -17.58
C ARG A 195 -11.25 17.28 -16.30
N ILE A 196 -10.78 16.04 -16.28
CA ILE A 196 -10.04 15.43 -15.17
C ILE A 196 -8.73 14.89 -15.75
N GLY A 197 -7.65 15.67 -15.62
CA GLY A 197 -6.41 15.42 -16.35
C GLY A 197 -6.65 15.47 -17.85
N SER A 198 -6.36 14.36 -18.55
CA SER A 198 -6.59 14.19 -19.99
C SER A 198 -7.98 13.65 -20.35
N MET A 199 -8.81 13.28 -19.36
CA MET A 199 -10.11 12.64 -19.59
C MET A 199 -11.30 13.59 -19.35
N ARG A 200 -12.50 13.16 -19.74
CA ARG A 200 -13.77 13.90 -19.56
C ARG A 200 -14.81 13.04 -18.88
N TYR A 201 -15.43 13.54 -17.81
CA TYR A 201 -16.50 12.84 -17.09
C TYR A 201 -17.68 12.50 -18.04
N PRO A 202 -18.29 11.30 -17.96
CA PRO A 202 -18.14 10.29 -16.89
C PRO A 202 -16.91 9.40 -17.01
N LYS A 203 -16.16 9.47 -18.11
CA LYS A 203 -14.90 8.72 -18.28
C LYS A 203 -13.80 9.39 -17.46
N THR A 204 -13.52 8.83 -16.30
CA THR A 204 -12.52 9.33 -15.36
C THR A 204 -11.43 8.28 -15.15
N PRO A 205 -10.29 8.64 -14.55
CA PRO A 205 -9.32 7.63 -14.11
C PRO A 205 -9.98 6.56 -13.24
N TRP A 206 -10.89 6.95 -12.34
CA TRP A 206 -11.61 6.04 -11.46
C TRP A 206 -12.53 5.08 -12.21
N SER A 207 -13.32 5.57 -13.18
CA SER A 207 -14.18 4.68 -13.97
C SER A 207 -13.37 3.70 -14.81
N VAL A 208 -12.21 4.12 -15.35
CA VAL A 208 -11.32 3.22 -16.10
C VAL A 208 -10.75 2.12 -15.19
N VAL A 209 -10.43 2.44 -13.94
CA VAL A 209 -9.97 1.46 -12.94
C VAL A 209 -11.10 0.54 -12.48
N GLU A 210 -12.32 1.06 -12.33
CA GLU A 210 -13.51 0.26 -12.03
C GLU A 210 -13.85 -0.72 -13.16
N ASP A 211 -13.75 -0.28 -14.42
CA ASP A 211 -13.97 -1.13 -15.60
C ASP A 211 -12.92 -2.25 -15.64
N GLU A 212 -11.65 -1.93 -15.38
CA GLU A 212 -10.57 -2.91 -15.28
C GLU A 212 -10.80 -3.91 -14.13
N ALA A 213 -11.18 -3.43 -12.94
CA ALA A 213 -11.53 -4.29 -11.82
C ALA A 213 -12.69 -5.23 -12.17
N SER A 214 -13.72 -4.72 -12.85
CA SER A 214 -14.88 -5.50 -13.30
C SER A 214 -14.47 -6.60 -14.29
N ALA A 215 -13.61 -6.27 -15.26
CA ALA A 215 -13.07 -7.24 -16.21
C ALA A 215 -12.23 -8.34 -15.52
N VAL A 216 -11.43 -7.97 -14.52
CA VAL A 216 -10.69 -8.93 -13.67
C VAL A 216 -11.65 -9.83 -12.90
N CYS A 217 -12.66 -9.28 -12.25
CA CYS A 217 -13.67 -10.06 -11.53
C CYS A 217 -14.36 -11.08 -12.44
N GLU A 218 -14.82 -10.64 -13.61
CA GLU A 218 -15.46 -11.52 -14.59
C GLU A 218 -14.50 -12.63 -15.07
N ARG A 219 -13.27 -12.26 -15.44
CA ARG A 219 -12.27 -13.21 -15.96
C ARG A 219 -11.94 -14.33 -14.98
N TYR A 220 -11.77 -13.97 -13.72
CA TYR A 220 -11.32 -14.89 -12.67
C TYR A 220 -12.46 -15.42 -11.79
N GLY A 221 -13.71 -15.08 -12.12
CA GLY A 221 -14.89 -15.48 -11.36
C GLY A 221 -14.93 -14.92 -9.94
N GLN A 222 -14.33 -13.76 -9.70
CA GLN A 222 -14.23 -13.09 -8.40
C GLN A 222 -15.32 -12.04 -8.22
N ALA A 223 -15.44 -11.50 -7.01
CA ALA A 223 -16.47 -10.52 -6.68
C ALA A 223 -16.00 -9.08 -6.84
N CYS A 224 -16.91 -8.20 -7.29
CA CYS A 224 -16.68 -6.77 -7.43
C CYS A 224 -17.82 -5.98 -6.77
N ILE A 225 -17.45 -4.99 -5.95
CA ILE A 225 -18.38 -4.04 -5.33
C ILE A 225 -17.99 -2.63 -5.74
N SER A 226 -18.99 -1.81 -6.08
CA SER A 226 -18.80 -0.40 -6.43
C SER A 226 -19.62 0.51 -5.53
N VAL A 227 -18.91 1.32 -4.73
CA VAL A 227 -19.53 2.36 -3.90
C VAL A 227 -20.17 3.44 -4.80
N HIS A 228 -19.52 3.77 -5.91
CA HIS A 228 -19.99 4.79 -6.82
C HIS A 228 -21.31 4.38 -7.52
N ARG A 229 -21.41 3.16 -8.05
CA ARG A 229 -22.64 2.68 -8.71
C ARG A 229 -23.83 2.60 -7.74
N ALA A 230 -23.58 2.22 -6.50
CA ALA A 230 -24.62 2.18 -5.48
C ALA A 230 -25.17 3.58 -5.17
N LEU A 231 -24.28 4.54 -4.87
CA LEU A 231 -24.67 5.82 -4.27
C LEU A 231 -24.91 6.94 -5.30
N MET A 232 -24.31 6.90 -6.49
CA MET A 232 -24.42 7.98 -7.48
C MET A 232 -25.86 8.38 -7.84
N PRO A 233 -26.84 7.45 -7.99
CA PRO A 233 -28.24 7.84 -8.19
C PRO A 233 -28.78 8.74 -7.07
N HIS A 234 -28.47 8.42 -5.81
CA HIS A 234 -28.89 9.21 -4.65
C HIS A 234 -28.20 10.57 -4.58
N VAL A 235 -26.90 10.61 -4.89
CA VAL A 235 -26.13 11.87 -4.97
C VAL A 235 -26.73 12.81 -6.02
N ARG A 236 -27.03 12.29 -7.22
CA ARG A 236 -27.63 13.09 -8.32
C ARG A 236 -29.03 13.56 -8.00
N ALA A 237 -29.80 12.74 -7.28
CA ALA A 237 -31.14 13.10 -6.82
C ALA A 237 -31.14 14.11 -5.66
N GLY A 238 -29.97 14.44 -5.09
CA GLY A 238 -29.90 15.29 -3.90
C GLY A 238 -30.57 14.67 -2.67
N ALA A 239 -30.58 13.33 -2.59
CA ALA A 239 -31.23 12.63 -1.49
C ALA A 239 -30.57 12.95 -0.14
N THR A 240 -31.38 13.13 0.90
CA THR A 240 -30.91 13.42 2.26
C THR A 240 -29.94 12.34 2.74
N GLY A 241 -28.77 12.75 3.24
CA GLY A 241 -27.73 11.83 3.71
C GLY A 241 -26.78 11.32 2.60
N PHE A 242 -26.93 11.77 1.36
CA PHE A 242 -26.08 11.39 0.23
C PHE A 242 -25.36 12.59 -0.39
N SER A 243 -25.14 13.66 0.38
CA SER A 243 -24.26 14.74 -0.07
C SER A 243 -22.79 14.29 -0.10
N ILE A 244 -21.92 15.07 -0.73
CA ILE A 244 -20.47 14.85 -0.66
C ILE A 244 -19.99 14.80 0.79
N ASP A 245 -20.50 15.68 1.65
CA ASP A 245 -20.15 15.73 3.06
C ASP A 245 -20.59 14.47 3.83
N ASP A 246 -21.63 13.79 3.35
CA ASP A 246 -22.09 12.55 3.96
C ASP A 246 -21.26 11.36 3.48
N ILE A 247 -20.82 11.34 2.23
CA ILE A 247 -20.13 10.19 1.63
C ILE A 247 -18.61 10.27 1.85
N THR A 248 -17.96 11.36 1.51
CA THR A 248 -16.49 11.49 1.55
C THR A 248 -15.97 12.74 2.23
N GLY A 249 -16.84 13.69 2.59
CA GLY A 249 -16.37 14.94 3.17
C GLY A 249 -15.60 15.82 2.19
N PRO A 250 -14.79 16.75 2.72
CA PRO A 250 -14.16 17.82 1.93
C PRO A 250 -13.06 17.35 0.98
N ASP A 251 -12.54 16.12 1.15
CA ASP A 251 -11.47 15.60 0.29
C ASP A 251 -11.97 14.84 -0.94
N CYS A 252 -13.29 14.73 -1.10
CA CYS A 252 -13.96 14.10 -2.23
C CYS A 252 -13.67 12.62 -2.44
N LEU A 253 -12.91 11.94 -1.57
CA LEU A 253 -12.36 10.62 -1.87
C LEU A 253 -12.49 9.63 -0.72
N HIS A 254 -12.19 10.02 0.51
CA HIS A 254 -12.06 9.05 1.59
C HIS A 254 -13.38 8.91 2.36
N PRO A 255 -14.02 7.73 2.38
CA PRO A 255 -15.30 7.56 3.06
C PRO A 255 -15.27 7.87 4.56
N VAL A 256 -14.10 7.76 5.22
CA VAL A 256 -13.93 8.15 6.62
C VAL A 256 -14.17 9.63 6.88
N ASN A 257 -13.98 10.47 5.87
CA ASN A 257 -14.15 11.91 5.99
C ASN A 257 -15.61 12.35 5.77
N GLY A 258 -16.48 11.43 5.34
CA GLY A 258 -17.93 11.65 5.26
C GLY A 258 -18.67 11.17 6.50
N ARG A 259 -19.84 11.77 6.79
CA ARG A 259 -20.68 11.42 7.96
C ARG A 259 -21.14 9.95 7.99
N HIS A 260 -21.36 9.37 6.81
CA HIS A 260 -21.95 8.05 6.61
C HIS A 260 -21.11 7.14 5.70
N GLY A 261 -19.99 7.64 5.16
CA GLY A 261 -19.21 6.95 4.14
C GLY A 261 -18.75 5.55 4.54
N LEU A 262 -18.16 5.39 5.73
CA LEU A 262 -17.72 4.07 6.22
C LEU A 262 -18.90 3.12 6.40
N GLN A 263 -20.02 3.63 6.89
CA GLN A 263 -21.23 2.83 7.11
C GLN A 263 -21.86 2.38 5.79
N TYR A 264 -21.82 3.19 4.74
CA TYR A 264 -22.28 2.78 3.42
C TYR A 264 -21.43 1.65 2.85
N VAL A 265 -20.10 1.73 2.99
CA VAL A 265 -19.19 0.64 2.58
C VAL A 265 -19.46 -0.64 3.38
N ASP A 266 -19.65 -0.53 4.69
CA ASP A 266 -20.00 -1.65 5.57
C ASP A 266 -21.31 -2.34 5.14
N GLN A 267 -22.38 -1.58 4.94
CA GLN A 267 -23.68 -2.11 4.50
C GLN A 267 -23.58 -2.88 3.17
N MET A 268 -22.83 -2.36 2.20
CA MET A 268 -22.61 -3.03 0.91
C MET A 268 -21.84 -4.35 1.06
N LEU A 269 -20.79 -4.37 1.89
CA LEU A 269 -19.99 -5.57 2.13
C LEU A 269 -20.77 -6.65 2.87
N ARG A 270 -21.55 -6.28 3.90
CA ARG A 270 -22.44 -7.21 4.62
C ARG A 270 -23.49 -7.81 3.69
N HIS A 271 -24.14 -6.97 2.88
CA HIS A 271 -25.12 -7.41 1.91
C HIS A 271 -24.53 -8.40 0.91
N TYR A 272 -23.30 -8.17 0.43
CA TYR A 272 -22.60 -9.14 -0.41
C TYR A 272 -22.43 -10.50 0.28
N VAL A 273 -21.96 -10.52 1.54
CA VAL A 273 -21.80 -11.77 2.32
C VAL A 273 -23.13 -12.49 2.48
N ASP A 274 -24.20 -11.77 2.79
CA ASP A 274 -25.54 -12.34 2.96
C ASP A 274 -26.07 -12.94 1.65
N ARG A 275 -25.83 -12.27 0.51
CA ARG A 275 -26.21 -12.74 -0.82
C ARG A 275 -25.48 -14.02 -1.21
N VAL A 276 -24.17 -14.12 -1.01
CA VAL A 276 -23.42 -15.36 -1.33
C VAL A 276 -23.78 -16.50 -0.39
N ARG A 277 -24.01 -16.22 0.90
CA ARG A 277 -24.50 -17.22 1.87
C ARG A 277 -25.85 -17.79 1.47
N LEU A 278 -26.78 -16.93 1.06
CA LEU A 278 -28.10 -17.34 0.59
C LEU A 278 -28.03 -18.15 -0.71
N ALA A 279 -27.14 -17.77 -1.63
CA ALA A 279 -26.90 -18.54 -2.85
C ALA A 279 -26.36 -19.94 -2.54
N TYR A 280 -25.42 -20.04 -1.60
CA TYR A 280 -24.85 -21.32 -1.17
C TYR A 280 -25.88 -22.27 -0.56
N SER A 281 -26.70 -21.77 0.37
CA SER A 281 -27.70 -22.58 1.07
C SER A 281 -28.78 -23.13 0.14
N ARG A 282 -29.11 -22.39 -0.93
CA ARG A 282 -30.05 -22.84 -1.96
C ARG A 282 -29.45 -23.93 -2.87
N GLY A 283 -28.15 -23.81 -3.21
CA GLY A 283 -27.47 -24.79 -4.07
C GLY A 283 -27.28 -26.18 -3.42
N GLY A 284 -27.15 -26.22 -2.09
CA GLY A 284 -26.87 -27.45 -1.33
C GLY A 284 -28.02 -28.46 -1.18
N ARG A 285 -29.25 -28.15 -1.63
CA ARG A 285 -30.42 -29.03 -1.42
C ARG A 285 -30.77 -29.97 -2.59
N GLY A 286 -30.13 -29.87 -3.76
CA GLY A 286 -30.59 -30.61 -4.95
C GLY A 286 -29.54 -31.15 -5.91
N SER A 287 -28.25 -30.88 -5.69
CA SER A 287 -27.20 -31.41 -6.56
C SER A 287 -26.14 -32.07 -5.68
N GLY A 288 -25.99 -33.40 -5.84
CA GLY A 288 -24.98 -34.16 -5.11
C GLY A 288 -23.66 -33.43 -5.18
N ALA A 289 -23.10 -33.12 -4.01
CA ALA A 289 -21.95 -32.23 -3.78
C ALA A 289 -21.12 -32.03 -5.05
N ALA A 290 -21.38 -30.94 -5.76
CA ALA A 290 -20.57 -30.56 -6.92
C ALA A 290 -19.15 -30.40 -6.39
N ARG A 291 -18.34 -31.45 -6.57
CA ARG A 291 -16.94 -31.49 -6.19
C ARG A 291 -16.33 -30.22 -6.77
N ALA A 292 -15.91 -29.30 -5.91
CA ALA A 292 -15.25 -28.08 -6.35
C ALA A 292 -14.20 -28.48 -7.38
N PRO A 293 -14.21 -27.93 -8.61
CA PRO A 293 -13.31 -28.38 -9.65
C PRO A 293 -11.88 -28.29 -9.11
N PRO A 294 -11.13 -29.40 -9.06
CA PRO A 294 -9.79 -29.39 -8.55
C PRO A 294 -8.95 -28.57 -9.53
N TRP A 295 -8.67 -27.31 -9.20
CA TRP A 295 -7.52 -26.59 -9.75
C TRP A 295 -6.26 -27.13 -9.09
N ASP A 296 -6.11 -28.46 -9.07
CA ASP A 296 -4.99 -29.11 -8.43
C ASP A 296 -3.86 -29.19 -9.45
N THR A 297 -2.93 -28.24 -9.37
CA THR A 297 -1.70 -28.28 -10.17
C THR A 297 -0.64 -29.23 -9.58
N SER A 298 -0.97 -30.07 -8.60
CA SER A 298 -0.03 -31.06 -8.06
C SER A 298 -0.02 -32.35 -8.91
N GLY A 299 0.75 -32.31 -9.99
CA GLY A 299 1.48 -33.45 -10.56
C GLY A 299 0.73 -34.69 -11.07
N GLY A 300 -0.58 -34.81 -10.89
CA GLY A 300 -1.37 -35.98 -11.30
C GLY A 300 -2.17 -35.72 -12.57
N LYS A 301 -1.96 -36.56 -13.59
CA LYS A 301 -2.69 -36.57 -14.87
C LYS A 301 -4.21 -36.76 -14.69
N ALA A 302 -4.95 -35.70 -14.36
CA ALA A 302 -6.41 -35.63 -14.51
C ALA A 302 -6.92 -34.18 -14.44
N GLY A 303 -6.98 -33.50 -15.59
CA GLY A 303 -7.99 -32.47 -15.88
C GLY A 303 -8.07 -31.23 -14.98
N SER A 304 -7.00 -30.78 -14.31
CA SER A 304 -7.04 -29.50 -13.61
C SER A 304 -7.35 -28.39 -14.62
N ALA A 305 -8.45 -27.67 -14.43
CA ALA A 305 -8.76 -26.52 -15.27
C ALA A 305 -7.54 -25.59 -15.27
N ALA A 306 -7.02 -25.23 -16.44
CA ALA A 306 -5.83 -24.40 -16.55
C ALA A 306 -6.17 -22.98 -16.10
N PHE A 307 -5.37 -22.40 -15.18
CA PHE A 307 -5.57 -21.03 -14.69
C PHE A 307 -5.83 -20.07 -15.88
N PRO A 308 -6.89 -19.24 -15.87
CA PRO A 308 -7.27 -18.48 -17.06
C PRO A 308 -6.09 -17.70 -17.62
N THR A 309 -5.97 -17.64 -18.96
CA THR A 309 -4.96 -16.77 -19.59
C THR A 309 -5.18 -15.32 -19.13
N PRO A 310 -4.12 -14.54 -18.90
CA PRO A 310 -4.26 -13.15 -18.48
C PRO A 310 -5.05 -12.32 -19.52
N LEU A 311 -5.85 -11.36 -19.03
CA LEU A 311 -6.48 -10.29 -19.82
C LEU A 311 -5.41 -9.48 -20.57
N HIS A 312 -4.31 -9.17 -19.89
CA HIS A 312 -3.25 -8.35 -20.45
C HIS A 312 -2.01 -9.16 -20.74
N ARG A 313 -1.51 -9.10 -21.99
CA ARG A 313 -0.33 -9.84 -22.44
C ARG A 313 0.87 -9.69 -21.50
N ARG A 314 1.11 -8.48 -20.96
CA ARG A 314 2.22 -8.24 -20.03
C ARG A 314 2.12 -9.00 -18.70
N ASN A 315 0.93 -9.46 -18.33
CA ASN A 315 0.70 -10.28 -17.13
C ASN A 315 0.82 -11.79 -17.43
N SER A 316 1.25 -12.17 -18.64
CA SER A 316 1.58 -13.56 -19.00
C SER A 316 2.98 -13.97 -18.53
N VAL A 317 3.87 -13.00 -18.31
CA VAL A 317 5.22 -13.26 -17.84
C VAL A 317 5.18 -13.44 -16.33
N SER A 318 5.87 -14.49 -15.86
CA SER A 318 6.05 -14.70 -14.42
C SER A 318 6.76 -13.48 -13.85
N PRO A 319 6.26 -12.94 -12.74
CA PRO A 319 6.89 -11.77 -12.16
C PRO A 319 8.33 -12.08 -11.76
N PRO A 320 9.23 -11.08 -11.86
CA PRO A 320 10.59 -11.26 -11.40
C PRO A 320 10.57 -11.58 -9.90
N ALA A 321 11.46 -12.49 -9.50
CA ALA A 321 11.76 -12.67 -8.08
C ALA A 321 12.19 -11.33 -7.48
N ALA A 322 11.79 -11.07 -6.24
CA ALA A 322 12.00 -9.80 -5.59
C ALA A 322 12.44 -9.96 -4.14
N ARG A 323 13.39 -9.13 -3.71
CA ARG A 323 13.73 -8.91 -2.30
C ARG A 323 13.29 -7.52 -1.89
N CYS A 324 12.60 -7.45 -0.76
CA CYS A 324 11.90 -6.25 -0.32
C CYS A 324 12.50 -5.75 0.99
N TYR A 325 12.99 -4.51 0.99
CA TYR A 325 13.66 -3.91 2.12
C TYR A 325 12.83 -2.76 2.68
N SER A 326 12.93 -2.53 4.00
CA SER A 326 12.31 -1.38 4.62
C SER A 326 13.20 -0.75 5.67
N PHE A 327 13.13 0.58 5.78
CA PHE A 327 13.84 1.36 6.79
C PHE A 327 13.20 1.27 8.19
N LEU A 328 12.27 0.33 8.39
CA LEU A 328 11.64 0.13 9.68
C LEU A 328 12.67 -0.29 10.70
N GLN A 329 12.72 0.43 11.82
CA GLN A 329 13.34 -0.11 13.01
C GLN A 329 12.43 -1.25 13.53
N PRO A 330 12.95 -2.47 13.71
CA PRO A 330 12.18 -3.52 14.35
C PRO A 330 11.81 -3.04 15.76
N THR A 331 10.53 -2.77 15.99
CA THR A 331 10.03 -2.47 17.31
C THR A 331 9.96 -3.78 18.09
N VAL A 332 10.90 -3.94 19.03
CA VAL A 332 10.84 -5.01 20.03
C VAL A 332 9.87 -4.55 21.11
N GLN A 333 8.65 -5.10 21.10
CA GLN A 333 7.68 -4.86 22.15
C GLN A 333 7.70 -6.09 23.08
N ASN A 334 8.01 -5.89 24.37
CA ASN A 334 8.09 -6.96 25.37
C ASN A 334 9.02 -8.12 24.97
N GLY A 335 10.18 -7.82 24.36
CA GLY A 335 11.14 -8.84 23.94
C GLY A 335 10.73 -9.66 22.71
N ARG A 336 9.54 -9.42 22.13
CA ARG A 336 9.10 -10.06 20.89
C ARG A 336 9.27 -9.10 19.71
N LEU A 337 9.94 -9.57 18.67
CA LEU A 337 9.91 -8.91 17.37
C LEU A 337 8.47 -8.93 16.88
N ASN A 338 7.90 -7.74 16.66
CA ASN A 338 6.56 -7.64 16.11
C ASN A 338 6.62 -8.08 14.64
N HIS A 339 6.28 -9.33 14.37
CA HIS A 339 6.37 -9.96 13.04
C HIS A 339 5.40 -9.36 12.00
N LEU A 340 4.73 -8.25 12.26
CA LEU A 340 3.64 -7.68 11.43
C LEU A 340 4.06 -7.19 10.04
N PHE A 341 5.34 -7.27 9.72
CA PHE A 341 5.90 -7.08 8.38
C PHE A 341 6.65 -8.36 7.99
N GLN A 342 5.91 -9.45 7.79
CA GLN A 342 6.40 -10.82 7.90
C GLN A 342 7.58 -11.18 6.99
N THR A 343 7.87 -10.43 5.91
CA THR A 343 9.06 -10.74 5.08
C THR A 343 9.88 -9.56 4.56
N ARG A 344 9.54 -8.30 4.90
CA ARG A 344 10.39 -7.17 4.50
C ARG A 344 11.65 -7.16 5.36
N GLN A 345 12.80 -7.23 4.71
CA GLN A 345 14.10 -7.22 5.37
C GLN A 345 14.38 -5.81 5.90
N PRO A 346 14.73 -5.64 7.20
CA PRO A 346 15.20 -4.36 7.67
C PRO A 346 16.50 -3.99 6.95
N ILE A 347 16.62 -2.74 6.52
CA ILE A 347 17.85 -2.25 5.90
C ILE A 347 18.72 -1.50 6.92
N GLY A 348 19.99 -1.86 6.98
CA GLY A 348 20.99 -1.06 7.69
C GLY A 348 21.31 0.19 6.88
N TRP A 349 21.30 1.35 7.52
CA TRP A 349 21.58 2.62 6.88
C TRP A 349 22.39 3.56 7.79
N GLN A 350 23.07 4.51 7.17
CA GLN A 350 23.90 5.52 7.83
C GLN A 350 23.60 6.91 7.26
N SER A 351 23.92 7.94 8.04
CA SER A 351 23.61 9.33 7.73
C SER A 351 24.82 10.23 7.94
N ALA A 352 24.99 11.21 7.06
CA ALA A 352 26.02 12.24 7.18
C ALA A 352 25.49 13.57 6.63
N SER A 353 26.18 14.66 6.96
CA SER A 353 26.01 15.94 6.27
C SER A 353 27.30 16.22 5.49
N CYS A 354 27.18 16.35 4.16
CA CYS A 354 28.30 16.55 3.25
C CYS A 354 28.12 17.85 2.47
N ALA A 355 29.21 18.55 2.20
CA ALA A 355 29.20 19.64 1.23
C ALA A 355 28.69 19.16 -0.15
N ALA A 356 28.15 20.08 -0.96
CA ALA A 356 27.42 19.76 -2.20
C ALA A 356 28.18 18.90 -3.23
N ALA A 357 29.52 18.86 -3.17
CA ALA A 357 30.37 18.03 -4.04
C ALA A 357 31.04 16.84 -3.33
N GLY A 358 30.81 16.67 -2.02
CA GLY A 358 31.48 15.64 -1.23
C GLY A 358 30.96 14.23 -1.51
N VAL A 359 31.86 13.32 -1.90
CA VAL A 359 31.58 11.88 -1.86
C VAL A 359 31.95 11.37 -0.48
N TRP A 360 30.99 10.71 0.18
CA TRP A 360 31.24 10.15 1.50
C TRP A 360 31.92 8.79 1.36
N HIS A 361 33.24 8.78 1.45
CA HIS A 361 34.03 7.55 1.58
C HIS A 361 34.17 7.20 3.07
N PRO A 362 33.65 6.06 3.54
CA PRO A 362 33.93 5.60 4.88
C PRO A 362 35.36 5.06 4.87
N THR A 363 36.19 5.48 5.81
CA THR A 363 37.57 4.98 5.94
C THR A 363 37.61 3.52 6.43
N SER A 364 36.46 2.93 6.80
CA SER A 364 36.30 1.50 7.03
C SER A 364 34.85 1.06 6.82
N VAL A 365 34.63 0.06 5.94
CA VAL A 365 33.36 -0.67 5.90
C VAL A 365 33.32 -1.57 7.14
N PRO A 366 32.27 -1.55 7.97
CA PRO A 366 32.10 -2.57 9.00
C PRO A 366 32.03 -3.94 8.30
N THR A 367 33.12 -4.69 8.32
CA THR A 367 33.27 -5.98 7.61
C THR A 367 32.32 -7.05 8.14
N ARG A 368 31.64 -6.81 9.26
CA ARG A 368 30.52 -7.61 9.75
C ARG A 368 29.34 -6.70 10.08
N GLN A 369 28.26 -6.82 9.29
CA GLN A 369 26.94 -6.71 9.91
C GLN A 369 26.89 -7.81 10.98
N PRO A 370 26.61 -7.49 12.26
CA PRO A 370 26.38 -8.55 13.24
C PRO A 370 25.26 -9.45 12.68
N PRO A 371 25.36 -10.78 12.84
CA PRO A 371 24.32 -11.68 12.39
C PRO A 371 22.97 -11.16 12.90
N LEU A 372 22.02 -10.97 11.98
CA LEU A 372 20.64 -10.52 12.25
C LEU A 372 19.89 -11.47 13.22
N ALA A 373 20.48 -12.61 13.56
CA ALA A 373 19.98 -13.53 14.56
C ALA A 373 20.42 -13.08 15.98
N GLY A 374 19.55 -12.32 16.65
CA GLY A 374 19.47 -12.40 18.11
C GLY A 374 19.94 -11.23 18.98
N LEU A 375 19.79 -9.95 18.57
CA LEU A 375 20.05 -8.83 19.50
C LEU A 375 18.84 -7.91 19.73
N PRO A 376 18.36 -7.77 20.98
CA PRO A 376 17.56 -6.64 21.39
C PRO A 376 18.47 -5.41 21.58
N GLY A 377 18.20 -4.34 20.83
CA GLY A 377 18.45 -2.97 21.29
C GLY A 377 19.89 -2.44 21.35
N ARG A 378 20.89 -3.02 20.67
CA ARG A 378 22.20 -2.34 20.57
C ARG A 378 22.09 -1.11 19.67
N ARG A 379 22.15 0.08 20.29
CA ARG A 379 22.36 1.37 19.62
C ARG A 379 23.56 1.25 18.68
N TYR A 380 23.38 1.60 17.42
CA TYR A 380 24.49 1.81 16.49
C TYR A 380 25.30 3.02 16.97
N HIS A 381 26.20 2.80 17.93
CA HIS A 381 27.21 3.78 18.27
C HIS A 381 28.26 3.75 17.16
N SER A 382 28.12 4.64 16.19
CA SER A 382 29.24 5.03 15.34
C SER A 382 30.26 5.71 16.24
N ALA A 383 31.32 4.99 16.62
CA ALA A 383 32.55 5.63 17.07
C ALA A 383 32.94 6.66 16.00
N GLY A 384 33.35 7.87 16.40
CA GLY A 384 33.59 8.99 15.50
C GLY A 384 34.65 8.66 14.46
N VAL A 385 34.22 8.13 13.32
CA VAL A 385 35.07 7.95 12.14
C VAL A 385 34.99 9.26 11.37
N SER A 386 36.12 9.94 11.24
CA SER A 386 36.26 11.07 10.31
C SER A 386 35.92 10.56 8.91
N GLY A 387 34.78 11.00 8.37
CA GLY A 387 34.49 10.86 6.95
C GLY A 387 35.55 11.60 6.15
N GLY A 388 35.76 11.23 4.88
CA GLY A 388 36.64 11.99 3.98
C GLY A 388 36.36 13.51 4.00
N GLU A 389 37.33 14.30 3.55
CA GLU A 389 37.30 15.77 3.57
C GLU A 389 35.90 16.34 3.26
N GLY A 390 35.25 16.95 4.25
CA GLY A 390 33.99 17.68 4.07
C GLY A 390 32.68 16.93 4.41
N CYS A 391 32.72 15.71 4.95
CA CYS A 391 31.52 15.02 5.46
C CYS A 391 31.58 14.82 6.99
N VAL A 392 30.56 15.31 7.70
CA VAL A 392 30.39 15.06 9.14
C VAL A 392 29.45 13.88 9.31
N ALA A 393 30.00 12.74 9.73
CA ALA A 393 29.20 11.57 10.11
C ALA A 393 28.28 11.97 11.27
N ARG A 394 26.99 11.67 11.13
CA ARG A 394 26.01 11.89 12.20
C ARG A 394 25.49 10.51 12.59
N ALA A 395 25.60 10.17 13.86
CA ALA A 395 24.90 8.98 14.35
C ALA A 395 23.42 9.11 13.92
N PRO A 396 22.79 8.06 13.37
CA PRO A 396 21.36 8.07 13.15
C PRO A 396 20.76 8.36 14.52
N PRO A 397 20.17 9.54 14.73
CA PRO A 397 19.90 9.93 16.09
C PRO A 397 18.88 8.96 16.70
N GLY A 398 18.83 8.90 18.03
CA GLY A 398 17.60 8.46 18.71
C GLY A 398 16.38 9.33 18.36
N ASP A 399 16.55 10.35 17.52
CA ASP A 399 15.54 11.22 16.93
C ASP A 399 14.74 10.47 15.87
N GLU A 400 13.85 9.61 16.34
CA GLU A 400 12.57 9.51 15.65
C GLU A 400 11.98 10.92 15.53
N CYS A 401 11.34 11.22 14.40
CA CYS A 401 10.41 12.35 14.31
C CYS A 401 9.59 12.48 15.61
N PRO A 402 9.49 13.68 16.25
CA PRO A 402 8.86 13.81 17.56
C PRO A 402 7.46 13.17 17.59
N VAL A 403 7.30 12.06 18.32
CA VAL A 403 6.06 11.26 18.25
C VAL A 403 4.93 11.82 19.11
N SER A 404 5.23 12.63 20.13
CA SER A 404 4.25 13.23 21.06
C SER A 404 4.01 14.72 20.76
N ARG A 405 2.73 15.13 20.73
CA ARG A 405 2.29 16.51 20.45
C ARG A 405 2.85 17.10 19.15
N PHE A 406 3.06 16.24 18.15
CA PHE A 406 3.79 16.58 16.92
C PHE A 406 3.26 17.84 16.22
N ALA A 407 1.94 17.99 16.10
CA ALA A 407 1.37 19.18 15.45
C ALA A 407 1.79 20.51 16.12
N ALA A 408 1.88 20.54 17.45
CA ALA A 408 2.29 21.73 18.20
C ALA A 408 3.80 21.98 18.15
N ARG A 409 4.61 20.92 18.01
CA ARG A 409 6.09 21.01 17.98
C ARG A 409 6.67 21.06 16.57
N LEU A 410 5.86 20.76 15.54
CA LEU A 410 6.31 20.71 14.15
C LEU A 410 6.98 22.02 13.70
N PRO A 411 6.45 23.23 14.00
CA PRO A 411 7.14 24.47 13.64
C PRO A 411 8.54 24.59 14.25
N ALA A 412 8.69 24.28 15.56
CA ALA A 412 9.99 24.31 16.24
C ALA A 412 10.95 23.27 15.66
N PHE A 413 10.46 22.05 15.39
CA PHE A 413 11.25 20.99 14.75
C PHE A 413 11.72 21.38 13.35
N LEU A 414 10.86 22.05 12.56
CA LEU A 414 11.22 22.55 11.22
C LEU A 414 12.11 23.79 11.27
N ALA A 415 12.21 24.48 12.40
CA ALA A 415 13.14 25.58 12.60
C ALA A 415 14.57 25.09 12.90
N THR A 416 14.72 23.96 13.61
CA THR A 416 16.01 23.30 13.89
C THR A 416 16.12 21.99 13.13
N LYS A 417 16.07 22.07 11.79
CA LYS A 417 16.05 20.90 10.91
C LYS A 417 17.28 20.01 11.17
N PRO A 418 17.12 18.67 11.21
CA PRO A 418 18.26 17.77 11.24
C PRO A 418 19.12 17.91 9.98
N GLN A 419 20.44 18.01 10.16
CA GLN A 419 21.40 18.14 9.05
C GLN A 419 21.62 16.85 8.25
N GLY A 420 21.04 15.73 8.69
CA GLY A 420 21.15 14.43 8.05
C GLY A 420 19.78 13.77 7.87
N TRP A 421 19.79 12.53 7.41
CA TRP A 421 18.62 11.66 7.36
C TRP A 421 18.25 11.13 8.74
N PHE A 422 16.95 11.08 9.03
CA PHE A 422 16.38 10.57 10.27
C PHE A 422 15.12 9.76 10.00
N PHE A 423 14.76 8.85 10.89
CA PHE A 423 13.57 8.00 10.72
C PHE A 423 12.32 8.72 11.21
N CYS A 424 11.25 8.63 10.42
CA CYS A 424 9.96 9.19 10.76
C CYS A 424 8.86 8.15 10.64
N ARG A 425 8.20 7.91 11.77
CA ARG A 425 7.03 7.03 11.83
C ARG A 425 5.75 7.69 11.35
N ARG A 426 5.64 9.00 11.54
CA ARG A 426 4.50 9.83 11.12
C ARG A 426 4.93 10.77 9.99
N ALA A 427 3.97 11.19 9.18
CA ALA A 427 4.19 12.21 8.16
C ALA A 427 4.53 13.55 8.83
N LEU A 428 5.47 14.29 8.23
CA LEU A 428 5.80 15.68 8.58
C LEU A 428 4.70 16.63 8.08
N SER A 429 3.48 16.47 8.59
CA SER A 429 2.30 17.26 8.23
C SER A 429 1.41 17.48 9.45
N ARG A 430 0.46 18.41 9.36
CA ARG A 430 -0.52 18.68 10.43
C ARG A 430 -1.32 17.45 10.82
N SER A 431 -1.67 16.60 9.86
CA SER A 431 -2.40 15.35 10.10
C SER A 431 -1.62 14.31 10.88
N ALA A 432 -0.28 14.41 10.94
CA ALA A 432 0.61 13.48 11.63
C ALA A 432 0.30 12.00 11.33
N LYS A 433 -0.24 11.69 10.14
CA LYS A 433 -0.66 10.32 9.77
C LYS A 433 0.51 9.35 9.84
N ILE A 434 0.29 8.10 10.26
CA ILE A 434 1.35 7.09 10.25
C ILE A 434 1.82 6.89 8.81
N SER A 435 3.09 7.22 8.57
CA SER A 435 3.74 7.15 7.27
C SER A 435 5.22 6.93 7.55
N GLN A 436 5.62 5.68 7.58
CA GLN A 436 6.99 5.30 7.94
C GLN A 436 7.96 5.55 6.78
N GLY A 437 9.17 6.02 7.10
CA GLY A 437 10.28 6.20 6.14
C GLY A 437 11.42 7.01 6.74
N VAL A 438 12.56 7.06 6.04
CA VAL A 438 13.65 7.97 6.37
C VAL A 438 13.47 9.28 5.62
N VAL A 439 13.72 10.39 6.30
CA VAL A 439 13.47 11.73 5.81
C VAL A 439 14.73 12.57 5.96
N ALA A 440 15.01 13.42 4.98
CA ALA A 440 15.96 14.50 5.08
C ALA A 440 15.25 15.83 4.81
N LEU A 441 15.73 16.90 5.44
CA LEU A 441 15.15 18.25 5.37
C LEU A 441 16.15 19.33 4.92
N GLU A 442 17.42 18.99 4.73
CA GLU A 442 18.48 19.93 4.37
C GLU A 442 19.30 19.42 3.20
N ALA A 443 19.82 20.36 2.40
CA ALA A 443 20.79 20.07 1.36
C ALA A 443 22.09 19.54 1.98
N GLY A 444 22.77 18.63 1.26
CA GLY A 444 23.97 17.95 1.76
C GLY A 444 23.70 16.74 2.66
N ALA A 445 22.46 16.58 3.15
CA ALA A 445 22.07 15.39 3.90
C ALA A 445 22.26 14.13 3.05
N THR A 446 23.08 13.21 3.53
CA THR A 446 23.53 12.02 2.79
C THR A 446 23.10 10.75 3.52
N LEU A 447 22.42 9.85 2.81
CA LEU A 447 22.00 8.53 3.26
C LEU A 447 22.84 7.48 2.55
N ARG A 448 23.37 6.49 3.29
CA ARG A 448 23.90 5.27 2.69
C ARG A 448 23.17 4.05 3.17
N ALA A 449 22.90 3.13 2.26
CA ALA A 449 22.13 1.93 2.54
C ALA A 449 22.72 0.75 1.76
N VAL A 450 22.85 -0.40 2.43
CA VAL A 450 23.40 -1.62 1.84
C VAL A 450 22.28 -2.62 1.62
N VAL A 451 22.11 -3.07 0.38
CA VAL A 451 21.13 -4.11 0.01
C VAL A 451 21.84 -5.40 -0.39
N ASP A 452 21.23 -6.54 -0.09
CA ASP A 452 21.64 -7.84 -0.63
C ASP A 452 20.97 -8.05 -2.00
N THR A 453 21.79 -8.30 -3.02
CA THR A 453 21.38 -8.39 -4.43
C THR A 453 21.15 -9.81 -4.90
N ARG A 454 21.29 -10.81 -4.02
CA ARG A 454 21.20 -12.24 -4.36
C ARG A 454 19.75 -12.70 -4.45
N VAL A 455 19.05 -12.26 -5.48
CA VAL A 455 17.63 -12.58 -5.67
C VAL A 455 17.41 -14.04 -6.10
N LEU A 456 18.42 -14.67 -6.73
CA LEU A 456 18.28 -15.97 -7.41
C LEU A 456 18.89 -17.19 -6.67
N GLU A 457 19.64 -17.00 -5.58
CA GLU A 457 20.36 -18.10 -4.91
C GLU A 457 19.45 -19.06 -4.11
N GLY A 458 18.15 -18.78 -4.00
CA GLY A 458 17.26 -19.45 -3.05
C GLY A 458 16.51 -20.70 -3.54
N GLU A 459 16.47 -20.97 -4.85
CA GLU A 459 15.58 -22.02 -5.38
C GLU A 459 16.25 -22.87 -6.47
N GLY A 460 17.28 -23.63 -6.10
CA GLY A 460 17.72 -24.81 -6.87
C GLY A 460 18.08 -24.61 -8.35
N ALA A 461 18.27 -23.37 -8.80
CA ALA A 461 18.65 -23.06 -10.16
C ALA A 461 20.11 -23.49 -10.35
N GLY A 462 20.28 -24.71 -10.86
CA GLY A 462 21.58 -25.30 -11.15
C GLY A 462 22.45 -24.32 -11.94
N ALA A 463 23.74 -24.27 -11.58
CA ALA A 463 24.76 -23.31 -12.00
C ALA A 463 25.14 -23.34 -13.51
N ALA A 464 24.23 -23.76 -14.40
CA ALA A 464 24.59 -24.23 -15.73
C ALA A 464 24.45 -23.22 -16.87
N ASP A 465 23.97 -21.99 -16.65
CA ASP A 465 23.96 -20.98 -17.73
C ASP A 465 24.23 -19.56 -17.20
N ASN A 466 25.50 -19.17 -17.24
CA ASN A 466 26.06 -17.91 -16.72
C ASN A 466 25.67 -16.65 -17.52
N LYS A 467 24.44 -16.56 -18.04
CA LYS A 467 23.92 -15.29 -18.54
C LYS A 467 23.51 -14.45 -17.34
N SER A 468 24.38 -13.52 -16.94
CA SER A 468 24.15 -12.58 -15.84
C SER A 468 22.77 -11.95 -15.94
N ALA A 469 21.82 -12.41 -15.11
CA ALA A 469 20.50 -11.82 -15.02
C ALA A 469 20.65 -10.32 -14.69
N ALA A 470 19.86 -9.47 -15.36
CA ALA A 470 19.89 -8.05 -15.05
C ALA A 470 19.24 -7.84 -13.70
N VAL A 471 19.98 -7.27 -12.75
CA VAL A 471 19.45 -6.91 -11.44
C VAL A 471 19.02 -5.45 -11.48
N HIS A 472 17.78 -5.20 -11.08
CA HIS A 472 17.22 -3.87 -10.95
C HIS A 472 16.99 -3.53 -9.49
N LEU A 473 17.18 -2.25 -9.17
CA LEU A 473 16.88 -1.69 -7.88
C LEU A 473 15.79 -0.63 -8.01
N GLY A 474 14.70 -0.82 -7.26
CA GLY A 474 13.60 0.13 -7.13
C GLY A 474 13.72 0.93 -5.84
N LEU A 475 13.92 2.24 -5.93
CA LEU A 475 13.81 3.16 -4.80
C LEU A 475 12.37 3.67 -4.70
N GLN A 476 11.69 3.39 -3.59
CA GLN A 476 10.37 3.95 -3.31
C GLN A 476 10.49 5.22 -2.46
N TYR A 477 10.04 6.35 -3.00
CA TYR A 477 10.08 7.65 -2.32
C TYR A 477 8.78 8.43 -2.45
N LEU A 478 8.55 9.35 -1.53
CA LEU A 478 7.38 10.23 -1.55
C LEU A 478 7.62 11.33 -2.59
N ALA A 479 6.68 11.50 -3.52
CA ALA A 479 6.57 12.68 -4.37
C ALA A 479 5.36 13.52 -3.92
N SER A 480 5.48 14.84 -3.99
CA SER A 480 4.42 15.76 -3.53
C SER A 480 4.61 17.16 -4.12
N TYR A 481 3.54 17.94 -4.10
CA TYR A 481 3.51 19.31 -4.60
C TYR A 481 4.11 20.38 -3.68
N GLU A 482 4.53 20.04 -2.46
CA GLU A 482 4.96 21.05 -1.48
C GLU A 482 6.20 20.63 -0.69
N GLY A 483 7.20 21.52 -0.74
CA GLY A 483 8.42 21.47 0.06
C GLY A 483 9.37 20.33 -0.31
N MET A 484 9.11 19.60 -1.40
CA MET A 484 9.91 18.45 -1.82
C MET A 484 11.18 18.88 -2.57
N GLY A 485 12.27 18.15 -2.36
CA GLY A 485 13.56 18.42 -2.98
C GLY A 485 14.01 17.39 -4.00
N LYS A 486 15.26 17.58 -4.45
CA LYS A 486 15.96 16.67 -5.34
C LYS A 486 17.00 15.87 -4.56
N VAL A 487 17.22 14.62 -4.96
CA VAL A 487 18.37 13.84 -4.52
C VAL A 487 19.18 13.37 -5.70
N GLU A 488 20.50 13.33 -5.52
CA GLU A 488 21.38 12.53 -6.35
C GLU A 488 21.49 11.13 -5.74
N LEU A 489 21.23 10.11 -6.56
CA LEU A 489 21.41 8.71 -6.23
C LEU A 489 22.60 8.14 -7.01
N ARG A 490 23.49 7.42 -6.33
CA ARG A 490 24.64 6.73 -6.94
C ARG A 490 24.98 5.43 -6.21
N CYS A 491 25.65 4.53 -6.91
CA CYS A 491 26.25 3.32 -6.34
C CYS A 491 27.71 3.63 -5.98
N VAL A 492 28.12 3.32 -4.75
CA VAL A 492 29.44 3.78 -4.23
C VAL A 492 30.40 2.64 -3.86
N SER A 493 29.93 1.40 -3.77
CA SER A 493 30.77 0.25 -3.42
C SER A 493 30.18 -1.07 -3.92
N VAL A 494 31.05 -1.98 -4.38
CA VAL A 494 30.78 -3.36 -4.83
C VAL A 494 29.90 -3.48 -6.10
N CYS A 495 29.02 -2.52 -6.36
CA CYS A 495 28.19 -2.41 -7.55
C CYS A 495 28.41 -1.06 -8.24
N SER A 496 28.07 -0.99 -9.53
CA SER A 496 27.97 0.26 -10.28
C SER A 496 26.54 0.49 -10.77
N CYS A 497 26.16 1.75 -10.86
CA CYS A 497 24.95 2.21 -11.54
C CYS A 497 25.20 3.61 -12.10
N SER A 498 24.38 4.04 -13.06
CA SER A 498 24.37 5.43 -13.49
C SER A 498 23.99 6.34 -12.31
N THR A 499 24.51 7.56 -12.29
CA THR A 499 24.02 8.59 -11.36
C THR A 499 22.61 8.99 -11.78
N HIS A 500 21.68 9.02 -10.82
CA HIS A 500 20.29 9.41 -11.05
C HIS A 500 19.92 10.66 -10.27
N MET A 501 19.26 11.59 -10.94
CA MET A 501 18.74 12.82 -10.34
C MET A 501 17.24 12.66 -10.13
N LEU A 502 16.81 12.52 -8.88
CA LEU A 502 15.41 12.25 -8.56
C LEU A 502 14.76 13.50 -8.00
N ASP A 503 13.79 14.04 -8.73
CA ASP A 503 12.96 15.13 -8.26
C ASP A 503 11.67 14.59 -7.64
N ALA A 504 11.44 14.94 -6.37
CA ALA A 504 10.23 14.58 -5.66
C ALA A 504 9.18 15.71 -5.68
N HIS A 505 9.48 16.87 -6.27
CA HIS A 505 8.54 17.96 -6.40
C HIS A 505 7.61 17.78 -7.61
N ARG A 506 6.30 17.70 -7.35
CA ARG A 506 5.24 17.47 -8.34
C ARG A 506 4.17 18.56 -8.24
N PRO A 507 4.43 19.79 -8.68
CA PRO A 507 3.47 20.91 -8.54
C PRO A 507 2.14 20.67 -9.29
N GLU A 508 2.13 19.78 -10.27
CA GLU A 508 0.95 19.35 -11.03
C GLU A 508 0.04 18.39 -10.25
N GLU A 509 0.58 17.73 -9.22
CA GLU A 509 -0.17 16.82 -8.36
C GLU A 509 -0.76 17.58 -7.16
N ARG A 510 -1.83 17.06 -6.56
CA ARG A 510 -2.44 17.65 -5.35
C ARG A 510 -2.44 16.68 -4.16
N ALA A 511 -1.76 15.56 -4.34
CA ALA A 511 -1.63 14.54 -3.34
C ALA A 511 -0.15 14.18 -3.22
N SER A 512 0.24 13.72 -2.04
CA SER A 512 1.54 13.08 -1.88
C SER A 512 1.39 11.60 -2.20
N ILE A 513 2.13 11.10 -3.18
CA ILE A 513 2.11 9.70 -3.64
C ILE A 513 3.48 9.06 -3.46
N TYR A 514 3.52 7.74 -3.25
CA TYR A 514 4.78 7.00 -3.31
C TYR A 514 5.03 6.52 -4.73
N ILE A 515 6.13 6.99 -5.32
CA ILE A 515 6.61 6.54 -6.63
C ILE A 515 7.82 5.63 -6.47
N THR A 516 8.05 4.78 -7.48
CA THR A 516 9.18 3.86 -7.52
C THR A 516 10.06 4.23 -8.70
N HIS A 517 11.33 4.53 -8.44
CA HIS A 517 12.34 4.72 -9.48
C HIS A 517 13.18 3.45 -9.61
N ASN A 518 13.06 2.78 -10.75
CA ASN A 518 13.79 1.55 -11.04
C ASN A 518 15.03 1.87 -11.88
N PHE A 519 16.17 1.29 -11.53
CA PHE A 519 17.41 1.44 -12.29
C PHE A 519 18.22 0.14 -12.27
N PRO A 520 18.96 -0.17 -13.34
CA PRO A 520 19.84 -1.34 -13.37
C PRO A 520 21.07 -1.12 -12.48
N ILE A 521 21.57 -2.22 -11.92
CA ILE A 521 22.86 -2.26 -11.22
C ILE A 521 23.77 -3.32 -11.86
N TRP A 522 25.07 -3.04 -11.94
CA TRP A 522 26.08 -3.92 -12.51
C TRP A 522 27.15 -4.30 -11.46
N GLY A 523 27.83 -5.43 -11.68
CA GLY A 523 28.92 -5.90 -10.80
C GLY A 523 28.48 -6.44 -9.44
N ALA A 524 27.17 -6.53 -9.17
CA ALA A 524 26.65 -6.89 -7.85
C ALA A 524 26.73 -8.40 -7.56
N VAL A 525 27.88 -8.88 -7.07
CA VAL A 525 28.06 -10.30 -6.71
C VAL A 525 27.34 -10.73 -5.42
N ALA A 526 27.05 -9.80 -4.50
CA ALA A 526 26.30 -10.13 -3.28
C ALA A 526 25.61 -8.93 -2.61
N ARG A 527 26.26 -7.77 -2.64
CA ARG A 527 25.79 -6.57 -1.96
C ARG A 527 25.98 -5.35 -2.86
N CYS A 528 25.07 -4.41 -2.74
CA CYS A 528 25.17 -3.13 -3.42
C CYS A 528 24.96 -2.01 -2.41
N GLU A 529 25.86 -1.05 -2.40
CA GLU A 529 25.78 0.12 -1.54
C GLU A 529 25.32 1.34 -2.32
N LEU A 530 24.20 1.90 -1.88
CA LEU A 530 23.61 3.10 -2.44
C LEU A 530 23.96 4.30 -1.58
N GLN A 531 24.20 5.43 -2.23
CA GLN A 531 24.25 6.74 -1.60
C GLN A 531 23.17 7.64 -2.20
N LEU A 532 22.41 8.32 -1.34
CA LEU A 532 21.46 9.36 -1.71
C LEU A 532 21.89 10.67 -1.04
N GLN A 533 22.08 11.74 -1.81
CA GLN A 533 22.45 13.05 -1.30
C GLN A 533 21.38 14.07 -1.68
N VAL A 534 20.80 14.76 -0.69
CA VAL A 534 19.86 15.87 -0.93
C VAL A 534 20.62 17.04 -1.54
N LEU A 535 20.09 17.59 -2.62
CA LEU A 535 20.73 18.66 -3.37
C LEU A 535 20.23 20.02 -2.92
N ASN A 536 21.06 21.05 -3.11
CA ASN A 536 20.68 22.44 -2.84
C ASN A 536 19.68 22.98 -3.88
N ALA A 537 19.71 22.44 -5.10
CA ALA A 537 18.78 22.81 -6.15
C ALA A 537 17.47 22.02 -6.02
N SER A 538 16.35 22.72 -5.83
CA SER A 538 15.00 22.18 -6.02
C SER A 538 14.42 22.70 -7.33
N SER A 539 13.31 22.09 -7.79
CA SER A 539 12.49 22.73 -8.82
C SER A 539 11.83 24.01 -8.28
N PRO A 540 11.38 24.94 -9.14
CA PRO A 540 10.67 26.14 -8.69
C PRO A 540 9.49 25.79 -7.76
N GLY A 541 9.41 26.45 -6.60
CA GLY A 541 8.42 26.14 -5.56
C GLY A 541 8.72 24.89 -4.71
N GLY A 542 9.78 24.15 -5.04
CA GLY A 542 10.27 23.02 -4.27
C GLY A 542 10.98 23.44 -2.97
N GLY A 543 11.34 22.45 -2.17
CA GLY A 543 12.14 22.61 -0.96
C GLY A 543 13.25 21.56 -0.91
N THR A 544 13.66 21.16 0.29
CA THR A 544 14.74 20.18 0.53
C THR A 544 14.23 18.90 1.16
N LYS A 545 12.92 18.76 1.40
CA LYS A 545 12.34 17.56 1.99
C LYS A 545 12.43 16.40 1.01
N PHE A 546 13.05 15.31 1.41
CA PHE A 546 13.01 14.06 0.65
C PHE A 546 12.72 12.91 1.59
N LYS A 547 11.86 11.98 1.17
CA LYS A 547 11.45 10.84 2.00
C LYS A 547 11.54 9.54 1.23
N VAL A 548 12.30 8.59 1.77
CA VAL A 548 12.42 7.23 1.25
C VAL A 548 11.68 6.25 2.15
N ARG A 549 10.93 5.34 1.55
CA ARG A 549 10.12 4.34 2.27
C ARG A 549 10.71 2.94 2.25
N SER A 550 11.16 2.50 1.08
CA SER A 550 11.59 1.12 0.86
C SER A 550 12.55 1.03 -0.32
N LEU A 551 13.28 -0.08 -0.37
CA LEU A 551 14.04 -0.50 -1.54
C LEU A 551 13.54 -1.87 -1.99
N VAL A 552 13.54 -2.11 -3.28
CA VAL A 552 13.18 -3.39 -3.88
C VAL A 552 14.31 -3.81 -4.79
N VAL A 553 14.75 -5.06 -4.71
CA VAL A 553 15.69 -5.64 -5.66
C VAL A 553 14.94 -6.69 -6.45
N THR A 554 14.95 -6.58 -7.78
CA THR A 554 14.34 -7.55 -8.69
C THR A 554 15.38 -8.10 -9.66
N ALA A 555 15.19 -9.35 -10.09
CA ALA A 555 15.99 -9.95 -11.16
C ALA A 555 15.13 -10.12 -12.41
N SER A 556 15.52 -9.50 -13.52
CA SER A 556 14.84 -9.66 -14.82
C SER A 556 15.64 -10.58 -15.74
N ALA A 557 14.92 -11.38 -16.53
CA ALA A 557 15.52 -12.14 -17.62
C ALA A 557 16.00 -11.16 -18.70
N HIS A 558 17.19 -11.41 -19.26
CA HIS A 558 17.88 -10.48 -20.15
C HIS A 558 17.09 -10.12 -21.43
N SER A 559 16.10 -10.94 -21.82
CA SER A 559 15.23 -10.70 -22.98
C SER A 559 14.24 -9.54 -22.80
N ASP A 560 13.89 -9.19 -21.56
CA ASP A 560 12.76 -8.30 -21.29
C ASP A 560 13.20 -6.84 -21.08
N ALA A 561 14.46 -6.62 -20.69
CA ALA A 561 15.02 -5.30 -20.39
C ALA A 561 15.07 -4.36 -21.61
N ALA A 562 15.15 -4.90 -22.83
CA ALA A 562 15.24 -4.10 -24.05
C ALA A 562 13.91 -3.39 -24.41
N HIS A 563 12.77 -3.87 -23.90
CA HIS A 563 11.47 -3.36 -24.31
C HIS A 563 10.93 -2.24 -23.39
N ASP A 564 11.37 -2.17 -22.14
CA ASP A 564 10.80 -1.30 -21.10
C ASP A 564 11.47 0.09 -21.01
N ILE A 565 12.65 0.27 -21.61
CA ILE A 565 13.41 1.54 -21.55
C ILE A 565 12.88 2.60 -22.55
N ARG A 566 11.96 2.26 -23.46
CA ARG A 566 11.46 3.16 -24.52
C ARG A 566 10.08 3.80 -24.26
N LYS A 567 9.60 3.82 -23.02
CA LYS A 567 8.38 4.54 -22.61
C LYS A 567 8.67 5.37 -21.37
#